data_AF-A0A3N5W8F6-F1
#
_entry.id   AF-A0A3N5W8F6-F1
#
_cell.length_a   1.000
_cell.length_b   1.000
_cell.length_c   1.000
_cell.angle_alpha   90.00
_cell.angle_beta   90.00
_cell.angle_gamma   90.00
#
_symmetry.space_group_name_H-M   'P 1'
#
loop_
_entity.id
_entity.type
_entity.pdbx_description
1 polymer ?
#
loop_
_entity_poly.entity_id
_entity_poly.type
_entity_poly.pdbx_seq_one_letter_code
_entity_poly.pdbx_strand_id
1 'polypeptide(L)'
;KKNVINNFCISVQSNWEGCTSCHAGYGWVDASFDFSDVEAVDCLVCHDRSGTYVKGDGGFPEPGVDLALAAGSVGPSTRENCGGCHFRGGGGDAVKHGDLDPSLVNPQPRVDVHMGRHAMVCTDCHGGEHHRILGRSISVSVDKADRISCVDCHAREPHGDARLNAHTDAVACQTCHIPQVALREATKMHWDWSAAGQDLGDDPYTYLKKKGRFVYEKELTPEYAWFDGMADRYIMGDPIDTATATVLNPPRGSIRDPEATIWPFKVHRGKQIYDAVYRYLLVPKTYGEGGYWEEFDWDKAARLGSEATNLAYSGRYAFAATEMYWPLTHMVEPKEKSLRCLDCHSEDGLLDWASLGYPGDPVRWGGREALRVASARGGETR
;
A
#
# COMPACT_ATOMS: atom_id res chain seq x y z
N LYS A 1 4.56 4.94 9.59
CA LYS A 1 4.08 3.59 9.99
C LYS A 1 3.85 3.45 11.50
N LYS A 2 4.69 4.05 12.38
CA LYS A 2 4.55 4.05 13.86
C LYS A 2 3.15 4.36 14.41
N ASN A 3 2.40 5.23 13.71
CA ASN A 3 1.11 5.75 14.16
C ASN A 3 -0.07 5.37 13.23
N VAL A 4 0.11 4.38 12.36
CA VAL A 4 -0.88 4.04 11.31
C VAL A 4 -1.68 2.82 11.72
N ILE A 5 -3.02 2.91 11.58
CA ILE A 5 -3.89 1.74 11.47
C ILE A 5 -4.07 1.41 9.99
N ASN A 6 -3.80 0.16 9.63
CA ASN A 6 -4.15 -0.43 8.34
C ASN A 6 -5.19 -1.56 8.54
N ASN A 7 -5.66 -2.16 7.45
CA ASN A 7 -6.56 -3.31 7.49
C ASN A 7 -5.88 -4.64 7.14
N PHE A 8 -4.56 -4.73 7.34
CA PHE A 8 -3.78 -5.98 7.30
C PHE A 8 -3.52 -6.47 8.74
N CYS A 9 -2.29 -6.25 9.25
CA CYS A 9 -1.90 -6.56 10.63
C CYS A 9 -2.30 -5.46 11.64
N ILE A 10 -3.17 -4.53 11.23
CA ILE A 10 -3.73 -3.46 12.05
C ILE A 10 -2.71 -2.38 12.42
N SER A 11 -1.83 -2.58 13.39
CA SER A 11 -0.89 -1.55 13.85
C SER A 11 0.38 -2.15 14.48
N VAL A 12 1.46 -1.37 14.44
CA VAL A 12 2.75 -1.70 15.06
C VAL A 12 2.68 -1.57 16.59
N GLN A 13 1.85 -0.66 17.12
CA GLN A 13 1.72 -0.48 18.56
C GLN A 13 1.19 -1.78 19.18
N SER A 14 1.79 -2.22 20.30
CA SER A 14 1.66 -3.55 20.94
C SER A 14 2.27 -4.76 20.20
N ASN A 15 2.70 -4.58 18.95
CA ASN A 15 3.17 -5.63 18.04
C ASN A 15 4.57 -5.37 17.47
N TRP A 16 5.39 -4.56 18.14
CA TRP A 16 6.66 -4.04 17.61
C TRP A 16 7.59 -5.16 17.15
N GLU A 17 7.91 -6.10 18.04
CA GLU A 17 8.87 -7.17 17.79
C GLU A 17 8.66 -7.91 16.46
N GLY A 18 7.45 -8.40 16.17
CA GLY A 18 7.16 -9.04 14.89
C GLY A 18 7.13 -8.07 13.69
N CYS A 19 6.75 -6.81 13.90
CA CYS A 19 6.66 -5.80 12.84
C CYS A 19 8.02 -5.20 12.44
N THR A 20 8.97 -5.14 13.37
CA THR A 20 10.25 -4.44 13.23
C THR A 20 11.35 -5.33 12.67
N SER A 21 11.03 -6.59 12.35
CA SER A 21 11.76 -7.39 11.35
C SER A 21 11.97 -6.64 10.02
N CYS A 22 11.05 -5.72 9.68
CA CYS A 22 11.15 -4.84 8.52
C CYS A 22 11.61 -3.40 8.84
N HIS A 23 12.07 -3.11 10.06
CA HIS A 23 12.59 -1.79 10.45
C HIS A 23 14.08 -1.71 10.13
N ALA A 24 14.55 -0.58 9.57
CA ALA A 24 15.98 -0.36 9.29
C ALA A 24 16.79 -0.03 10.58
N GLY A 25 16.56 -0.79 11.64
CA GLY A 25 17.26 -0.71 12.90
C GLY A 25 17.11 -1.99 13.71
N TYR A 26 17.78 -2.03 14.84
CA TYR A 26 17.89 -3.16 15.76
C TYR A 26 17.19 -2.85 17.08
N GLY A 27 16.41 -3.79 17.63
CA GLY A 27 15.92 -3.71 19.01
C GLY A 27 14.66 -2.88 19.23
N TRP A 28 13.92 -2.50 18.17
CA TRP A 28 12.62 -1.84 18.37
C TRP A 28 11.55 -2.88 18.75
N VAL A 29 11.47 -3.20 20.04
CA VAL A 29 10.57 -4.23 20.58
C VAL A 29 9.39 -3.68 21.40
N ASP A 30 9.45 -2.40 21.78
CA ASP A 30 8.38 -1.72 22.51
C ASP A 30 8.36 -0.20 22.28
N ALA A 31 7.57 0.52 23.09
CA ALA A 31 7.41 1.98 22.99
C ALA A 31 8.64 2.78 23.47
N SER A 32 9.56 2.17 24.21
CA SER A 32 10.72 2.81 24.84
C SER A 32 11.95 2.91 23.93
N PHE A 33 11.88 2.40 22.71
CA PHE A 33 12.98 2.42 21.74
C PHE A 33 13.56 3.83 21.53
N ASP A 34 14.88 3.94 21.67
CA ASP A 34 15.63 5.19 21.50
C ASP A 34 15.94 5.44 20.02
N PHE A 35 15.15 6.33 19.40
CA PHE A 35 15.38 6.75 18.02
C PHE A 35 16.59 7.67 17.84
N SER A 36 17.28 8.06 18.92
CA SER A 36 18.53 8.83 18.87
C SER A 36 19.79 7.97 18.91
N ASP A 37 19.67 6.68 19.23
CA ASP A 37 20.78 5.74 19.23
C ASP A 37 21.21 5.39 17.79
N VAL A 38 22.39 5.88 17.41
CA VAL A 38 22.97 5.66 16.09
C VAL A 38 23.54 4.24 15.93
N GLU A 39 23.86 3.55 17.03
CA GLU A 39 24.35 2.17 16.99
C GLU A 39 23.20 1.18 16.70
N ALA A 40 21.96 1.60 16.92
CA ALA A 40 20.77 0.83 16.59
C ALA A 40 20.39 0.87 15.10
N VAL A 41 21.14 1.57 14.24
CA VAL A 41 20.88 1.63 12.79
C VAL A 41 21.35 0.34 12.10
N ASP A 42 20.48 -0.26 11.28
CA ASP A 42 20.83 -1.43 10.48
C ASP A 42 21.37 -0.99 9.12
N CYS A 43 22.69 -0.98 8.99
CA CYS A 43 23.36 -0.67 7.73
C CYS A 43 23.28 -1.84 6.72
N LEU A 44 23.21 -3.09 7.20
CA LEU A 44 23.37 -4.28 6.38
C LEU A 44 22.12 -4.60 5.57
N VAL A 45 20.92 -4.30 6.10
CA VAL A 45 19.65 -4.58 5.41
C VAL A 45 19.59 -3.96 4.01
N CYS A 46 20.19 -2.78 3.84
CA CYS A 46 20.22 -2.07 2.56
C CYS A 46 21.51 -2.30 1.75
N HIS A 47 22.60 -2.68 2.40
CA HIS A 47 23.94 -2.67 1.78
C HIS A 47 24.60 -4.04 1.65
N ASP A 48 24.05 -5.10 2.25
CA ASP A 48 24.56 -6.46 2.07
C ASP A 48 24.58 -6.87 0.59
N ARG A 49 25.68 -7.47 0.15
CA ARG A 49 25.85 -8.03 -1.21
C ARG A 49 26.16 -9.52 -1.20
N SER A 50 26.31 -10.15 -0.04
CA SER A 50 26.49 -11.60 0.04
C SER A 50 25.18 -12.33 -0.27
N GLY A 51 24.03 -11.68 -0.04
CA GLY A 51 22.71 -12.29 -0.16
C GLY A 51 22.38 -13.20 1.02
N THR A 52 23.11 -13.08 2.13
CA THR A 52 22.95 -13.94 3.32
C THR A 52 22.38 -13.20 4.52
N TYR A 53 22.29 -11.87 4.48
CA TYR A 53 21.77 -11.09 5.59
C TYR A 53 20.24 -11.16 5.67
N VAL A 54 19.72 -11.67 6.80
CA VAL A 54 18.28 -11.78 7.05
C VAL A 54 17.99 -11.30 8.47
N LYS A 55 16.93 -10.49 8.61
CA LYS A 55 16.42 -10.01 9.90
C LYS A 55 15.31 -10.92 10.42
N GLY A 56 15.27 -11.08 11.73
CA GLY A 56 14.21 -11.70 12.50
C GLY A 56 13.53 -10.70 13.42
N ASP A 57 13.06 -11.19 14.55
CA ASP A 57 12.28 -10.44 15.53
C ASP A 57 13.04 -9.24 16.13
N GLY A 58 12.33 -8.14 16.37
CA GLY A 58 12.90 -6.88 16.85
C GLY A 58 13.82 -6.18 15.83
N GLY A 59 13.98 -6.76 14.64
CA GLY A 59 14.93 -6.32 13.63
C GLY A 59 16.34 -6.90 13.81
N PHE A 60 16.59 -7.77 14.78
CA PHE A 60 17.90 -8.40 14.92
C PHE A 60 18.20 -9.37 13.76
N PRO A 61 19.48 -9.61 13.41
CA PRO A 61 19.82 -10.65 12.46
C PRO A 61 19.39 -12.03 12.96
N GLU A 62 18.88 -12.88 12.05
CA GLU A 62 18.52 -14.27 12.39
C GLU A 62 19.74 -15.08 12.87
N PRO A 63 19.56 -16.06 13.78
CA PRO A 63 20.63 -16.97 14.16
C PRO A 63 21.22 -17.69 12.94
N GLY A 64 22.54 -17.65 12.80
CA GLY A 64 23.26 -18.29 11.68
C GLY A 64 23.65 -17.35 10.55
N VAL A 65 23.25 -16.08 10.59
CA VAL A 65 23.80 -15.05 9.68
C VAL A 65 25.28 -14.84 9.98
N ASP A 66 26.14 -15.02 8.97
CA ASP A 66 27.55 -14.63 9.05
C ASP A 66 27.69 -13.11 8.88
N LEU A 67 27.72 -12.41 10.00
CA LEU A 67 27.83 -10.94 10.03
C LEU A 67 29.16 -10.44 9.46
N ALA A 68 30.24 -11.21 9.58
CA ALA A 68 31.53 -10.82 9.02
C ALA A 68 31.50 -10.88 7.49
N LEU A 69 30.88 -11.91 6.93
CA LEU A 69 30.65 -12.01 5.48
C LEU A 69 29.75 -10.88 4.98
N ALA A 70 28.60 -10.63 5.65
CA ALA A 70 27.67 -9.58 5.27
C ALA A 70 28.35 -8.20 5.29
N ALA A 71 29.02 -7.86 6.41
CA ALA A 71 29.76 -6.62 6.57
C ALA A 71 30.92 -6.48 5.58
N GLY A 72 31.60 -7.58 5.24
CA GLY A 72 32.68 -7.60 4.25
C GLY A 72 32.20 -7.43 2.81
N SER A 73 30.90 -7.58 2.54
CA SER A 73 30.32 -7.52 1.20
C SER A 73 29.68 -6.17 0.85
N VAL A 74 29.59 -5.24 1.80
CA VAL A 74 28.77 -4.02 1.67
C VAL A 74 28.98 -3.26 0.37
N GLY A 75 27.89 -2.82 -0.25
CA GLY A 75 27.93 -2.09 -1.52
C GLY A 75 26.62 -1.36 -1.84
N PRO A 76 26.49 -0.87 -3.10
CA PRO A 76 25.25 -0.24 -3.56
C PRO A 76 24.06 -1.22 -3.47
N SER A 77 22.91 -0.70 -3.03
CA SER A 77 21.69 -1.49 -2.86
C SER A 77 21.22 -2.12 -4.17
N THR A 78 20.70 -3.33 -4.06
CA THR A 78 19.99 -4.05 -5.12
C THR A 78 18.48 -4.04 -4.88
N ARG A 79 17.73 -4.58 -5.84
CA ARG A 79 16.30 -4.86 -5.67
C ARG A 79 16.03 -5.87 -4.55
N GLU A 80 16.95 -6.79 -4.27
CA GLU A 80 16.80 -7.78 -3.20
C GLU A 80 16.88 -7.12 -1.81
N ASN A 81 17.80 -6.17 -1.62
CA ASN A 81 17.92 -5.42 -0.37
C ASN A 81 16.61 -4.69 -0.02
N CYS A 82 16.05 -3.93 -0.98
CA CYS A 82 14.77 -3.26 -0.79
C CYS A 82 13.62 -4.28 -0.64
N GLY A 83 13.66 -5.33 -1.45
CA GLY A 83 12.67 -6.38 -1.54
C GLY A 83 12.47 -7.18 -0.25
N GLY A 84 13.53 -7.35 0.55
CA GLY A 84 13.46 -8.06 1.84
C GLY A 84 12.35 -7.56 2.76
N CYS A 85 12.04 -6.26 2.69
CA CYS A 85 10.91 -5.65 3.41
C CYS A 85 9.72 -5.32 2.49
N HIS A 86 9.99 -4.81 1.28
CA HIS A 86 8.94 -4.24 0.42
C HIS A 86 8.08 -5.30 -0.29
N PHE A 87 8.63 -6.47 -0.62
CA PHE A 87 7.89 -7.57 -1.28
C PHE A 87 7.02 -8.37 -0.32
N ARG A 88 7.30 -8.32 0.99
CA ARG A 88 6.69 -9.16 2.04
C ARG A 88 5.75 -8.42 2.99
N GLY A 89 5.43 -7.17 2.69
CA GLY A 89 4.57 -6.34 3.53
C GLY A 89 3.21 -7.00 3.77
N GLY A 90 2.74 -6.98 5.04
CA GLY A 90 1.44 -7.57 5.39
C GLY A 90 1.48 -9.05 5.81
N GLY A 91 2.68 -9.61 6.01
CA GLY A 91 2.87 -10.94 6.57
C GLY A 91 3.03 -12.05 5.54
N GLY A 92 3.49 -11.72 4.33
CA GLY A 92 3.77 -12.65 3.24
C GLY A 92 4.10 -11.93 1.93
N ASP A 93 4.64 -12.66 0.95
CA ASP A 93 4.95 -12.13 -0.39
C ASP A 93 3.69 -11.59 -1.08
N ALA A 94 3.82 -10.44 -1.75
CA ALA A 94 2.75 -9.76 -2.51
C ALA A 94 1.46 -9.47 -1.75
N VAL A 95 1.43 -9.65 -0.41
CA VAL A 95 0.19 -9.50 0.36
C VAL A 95 -0.32 -8.07 0.32
N LYS A 96 0.56 -7.09 0.58
CA LYS A 96 0.18 -5.70 0.77
C LYS A 96 0.21 -4.88 -0.52
N HIS A 97 1.34 -4.81 -1.19
CA HIS A 97 1.46 -4.15 -2.49
C HIS A 97 1.17 -5.18 -3.59
N GLY A 98 0.24 -4.87 -4.49
CA GLY A 98 -0.05 -5.76 -5.62
C GLY A 98 1.01 -5.67 -6.73
N ASP A 99 1.78 -4.58 -6.75
CA ASP A 99 2.80 -4.26 -7.75
C ASP A 99 4.24 -4.50 -7.27
N LEU A 100 4.44 -5.08 -6.09
CA LEU A 100 5.76 -5.38 -5.55
C LEU A 100 5.82 -6.81 -4.97
N ASP A 101 6.54 -7.69 -5.65
CA ASP A 101 6.71 -9.10 -5.26
C ASP A 101 8.13 -9.62 -5.60
N PRO A 102 8.55 -10.79 -5.08
CA PRO A 102 9.89 -11.34 -5.28
C PRO A 102 10.30 -11.55 -6.75
N SER A 103 9.35 -11.65 -7.69
CA SER A 103 9.65 -11.74 -9.11
C SER A 103 10.37 -10.50 -9.66
N LEU A 104 10.32 -9.38 -8.93
CA LEU A 104 11.02 -8.14 -9.26
C LEU A 104 12.52 -8.14 -8.89
N VAL A 105 13.03 -9.19 -8.24
CA VAL A 105 14.51 -9.32 -8.08
C VAL A 105 15.17 -9.44 -9.45
N ASN A 106 14.60 -10.25 -10.35
CA ASN A 106 15.07 -10.44 -11.72
C ASN A 106 13.88 -10.56 -12.71
N PRO A 107 13.16 -9.47 -12.97
CA PRO A 107 11.94 -9.52 -13.76
C PRO A 107 12.25 -9.59 -15.25
N GLN A 108 11.36 -10.22 -16.01
CA GLN A 108 11.32 -10.03 -17.47
C GLN A 108 10.70 -8.66 -17.80
N PRO A 109 10.97 -8.08 -18.98
CA PRO A 109 10.35 -6.82 -19.42
C PRO A 109 8.82 -6.81 -19.40
N ARG A 110 8.18 -7.99 -19.47
CA ARG A 110 6.73 -8.14 -19.39
C ARG A 110 6.15 -8.07 -17.98
N VAL A 111 7.00 -8.07 -16.96
CA VAL A 111 6.60 -7.89 -15.56
C VAL A 111 6.80 -6.43 -15.16
N ASP A 112 7.97 -5.88 -15.49
CA ASP A 112 8.24 -4.45 -15.35
C ASP A 112 9.30 -4.04 -16.39
N VAL A 113 9.03 -3.03 -17.21
CA VAL A 113 9.97 -2.60 -18.26
C VAL A 113 11.20 -1.91 -17.70
N HIS A 114 11.07 -1.12 -16.64
CA HIS A 114 12.18 -0.37 -16.06
C HIS A 114 13.19 -1.33 -15.42
N MET A 115 12.69 -2.24 -14.58
CA MET A 115 13.53 -3.23 -13.91
C MET A 115 13.95 -4.37 -14.83
N GLY A 116 13.09 -4.81 -15.75
CA GLY A 116 13.32 -6.02 -16.54
C GLY A 116 13.98 -5.80 -17.90
N ARG A 117 13.83 -4.62 -18.52
CA ARG A 117 14.53 -4.26 -19.77
C ARG A 117 15.75 -3.37 -19.51
N HIS A 118 15.60 -2.39 -18.62
CA HIS A 118 16.65 -1.40 -18.35
C HIS A 118 17.51 -1.75 -17.14
N ALA A 119 17.25 -2.89 -16.50
CA ALA A 119 17.98 -3.38 -15.33
C ALA A 119 18.00 -2.39 -14.16
N MET A 120 17.02 -1.48 -14.08
CA MET A 120 16.98 -0.48 -13.02
C MET A 120 16.86 -1.14 -11.65
N VAL A 121 17.60 -0.62 -10.68
CA VAL A 121 17.39 -0.89 -9.24
C VAL A 121 16.49 0.19 -8.64
N CYS A 122 15.99 -0.04 -7.44
CA CYS A 122 15.03 0.86 -6.78
C CYS A 122 15.60 2.29 -6.66
N THR A 123 16.88 2.42 -6.34
CA THR A 123 17.57 3.71 -6.17
C THR A 123 17.79 4.48 -7.47
N ASP A 124 17.60 3.89 -8.65
CA ASP A 124 17.68 4.65 -9.90
C ASP A 124 16.51 5.62 -10.06
N CYS A 125 15.41 5.35 -9.36
CA CYS A 125 14.21 6.21 -9.31
C CYS A 125 14.01 6.83 -7.93
N HIS A 126 14.24 6.04 -6.87
CA HIS A 126 14.06 6.45 -5.48
C HIS A 126 15.31 7.03 -4.82
N GLY A 127 16.42 7.13 -5.55
CA GLY A 127 17.67 7.67 -5.04
C GLY A 127 17.50 9.12 -4.58
N GLY A 128 18.16 9.46 -3.47
CA GLY A 128 18.19 10.81 -2.96
C GLY A 128 19.44 11.05 -2.13
N GLU A 129 19.62 12.27 -1.64
CA GLU A 129 20.81 12.67 -0.91
C GLU A 129 20.72 12.32 0.57
N HIS A 130 21.87 12.09 1.22
CA HIS A 130 21.97 11.88 2.67
C HIS A 130 21.01 10.80 3.22
N HIS A 131 20.85 9.68 2.50
CA HIS A 131 19.92 8.59 2.82
C HIS A 131 18.43 9.00 2.85
N ARG A 132 18.07 10.15 2.29
CA ARG A 132 16.67 10.54 2.08
C ARG A 132 16.13 9.90 0.80
N ILE A 133 15.61 8.69 0.93
CA ILE A 133 14.98 7.95 -0.16
C ILE A 133 13.68 8.66 -0.59
N LEU A 134 13.53 8.90 -1.89
CA LEU A 134 12.35 9.54 -2.48
C LEU A 134 11.16 8.56 -2.58
N GLY A 135 9.98 9.06 -2.97
CA GLY A 135 8.77 8.27 -3.18
C GLY A 135 7.92 8.11 -1.92
N ARG A 136 7.52 9.22 -1.30
CA ARG A 136 6.68 9.19 -0.09
C ARG A 136 5.34 8.51 -0.33
N SER A 137 5.01 7.51 0.50
CA SER A 137 3.72 6.80 0.43
C SER A 137 2.58 7.62 1.03
N ILE A 138 1.41 7.56 0.39
CA ILE A 138 0.16 8.19 0.82
C ILE A 138 -0.34 7.68 2.18
N SER A 139 0.07 6.48 2.56
CA SER A 139 -0.35 5.85 3.82
C SER A 139 0.40 6.38 5.05
N VAL A 140 1.46 7.19 4.85
CA VAL A 140 2.33 7.68 5.94
C VAL A 140 2.67 9.16 5.85
N SER A 141 2.64 9.77 4.66
CA SER A 141 2.93 11.19 4.44
C SER A 141 1.65 12.02 4.39
N VAL A 142 1.75 13.29 4.79
CA VAL A 142 0.66 14.28 4.73
C VAL A 142 0.86 15.33 3.64
N ASP A 143 1.99 15.27 2.92
CA ASP A 143 2.35 16.22 1.88
C ASP A 143 2.74 15.52 0.55
N LYS A 144 3.00 16.35 -0.47
CA LYS A 144 3.42 15.89 -1.80
C LYS A 144 4.95 16.01 -2.04
N ALA A 145 5.75 16.26 -1.00
CA ALA A 145 7.20 16.42 -1.17
C ALA A 145 7.89 15.09 -1.51
N ASP A 146 9.10 15.17 -2.08
CA ASP A 146 9.94 14.01 -2.45
C ASP A 146 9.20 12.95 -3.29
N ARG A 147 8.30 13.40 -4.18
CA ARG A 147 7.61 12.50 -5.10
C ARG A 147 8.47 12.19 -6.31
N ILE A 148 8.17 11.03 -6.85
CA ILE A 148 8.71 10.54 -8.10
C ILE A 148 7.61 10.66 -9.14
N SER A 149 7.97 11.09 -10.33
CA SER A 149 7.06 11.22 -11.45
C SER A 149 7.63 10.58 -12.71
N CYS A 150 6.75 10.06 -13.56
CA CYS A 150 7.15 9.55 -14.87
C CYS A 150 7.84 10.64 -15.70
N VAL A 151 7.47 11.91 -15.51
CA VAL A 151 8.02 13.04 -16.26
C VAL A 151 9.42 13.46 -15.81
N ASP A 152 9.97 12.84 -14.77
CA ASP A 152 11.38 13.05 -14.37
C ASP A 152 12.33 12.45 -15.42
N CYS A 153 11.88 11.43 -16.17
CA CYS A 153 12.63 10.77 -17.24
C CYS A 153 11.95 10.87 -18.62
N HIS A 154 10.62 11.01 -18.66
CA HIS A 154 9.84 11.06 -19.90
C HIS A 154 9.36 12.48 -20.21
N ALA A 155 9.16 12.79 -21.49
CA ALA A 155 8.47 14.01 -21.88
C ALA A 155 7.03 14.00 -21.34
N ARG A 156 6.49 15.17 -20.99
CA ARG A 156 5.09 15.33 -20.57
C ARG A 156 4.09 14.90 -21.65
N GLU A 157 4.48 15.06 -22.91
CA GLU A 157 3.72 14.63 -24.10
C GLU A 157 4.52 13.57 -24.87
N PRO A 158 4.61 12.33 -24.37
CA PRO A 158 5.54 11.34 -24.91
C PRO A 158 5.01 10.63 -26.17
N HIS A 159 3.75 10.84 -26.54
CA HIS A 159 3.10 10.09 -27.61
C HIS A 159 3.13 10.85 -28.94
N GLY A 160 3.21 10.12 -30.05
CA GLY A 160 3.02 10.69 -31.39
C GLY A 160 1.56 11.06 -31.70
N ASP A 161 0.59 10.51 -30.95
CA ASP A 161 -0.83 10.86 -31.07
C ASP A 161 -1.20 11.95 -30.06
N ALA A 162 -1.57 13.12 -30.57
CA ALA A 162 -1.95 14.27 -29.74
C ALA A 162 -3.15 13.98 -28.82
N ARG A 163 -4.03 13.04 -29.19
CA ARG A 163 -5.17 12.66 -28.33
C ARG A 163 -4.68 11.97 -27.07
N LEU A 164 -3.67 11.10 -27.15
CA LEU A 164 -3.10 10.45 -25.97
C LEU A 164 -2.37 11.45 -25.08
N ASN A 165 -1.67 12.42 -25.67
CA ASN A 165 -1.05 13.51 -24.90
C ASN A 165 -2.10 14.34 -24.14
N ALA A 166 -3.23 14.67 -24.77
CA ALA A 166 -4.33 15.37 -24.10
C ALA A 166 -4.94 14.58 -22.92
N HIS A 167 -4.87 13.24 -22.92
CA HIS A 167 -5.34 12.46 -21.77
C HIS A 167 -4.48 12.67 -20.53
N THR A 168 -3.20 13.03 -20.67
CA THR A 168 -2.28 13.21 -19.53
C THR A 168 -2.70 14.33 -18.58
N ASP A 169 -3.60 15.23 -19.01
CA ASP A 169 -4.18 16.26 -18.14
C ASP A 169 -5.17 15.67 -17.11
N ALA A 170 -5.79 14.53 -17.41
CA ALA A 170 -6.85 13.93 -16.59
C ALA A 170 -6.56 12.49 -16.17
N VAL A 171 -5.64 11.80 -16.83
CA VAL A 171 -5.33 10.38 -16.63
C VAL A 171 -3.83 10.24 -16.35
N ALA A 172 -3.49 9.63 -15.21
CA ALA A 172 -2.10 9.40 -14.84
C ALA A 172 -1.44 8.40 -15.79
N CYS A 173 -0.12 8.53 -16.03
CA CYS A 173 0.63 7.59 -16.85
C CYS A 173 0.45 6.14 -16.38
N GLN A 174 0.44 5.96 -15.05
CA GLN A 174 0.23 4.68 -14.37
C GLN A 174 -1.06 4.00 -14.81
N THR A 175 -2.16 4.74 -14.96
CA THR A 175 -3.48 4.19 -15.34
C THR A 175 -3.41 3.45 -16.67
N CYS A 176 -2.75 4.02 -17.68
CA CYS A 176 -2.65 3.39 -18.99
C CYS A 176 -1.52 2.35 -19.07
N HIS A 177 -0.46 2.51 -18.27
CA HIS A 177 0.77 1.72 -18.40
C HIS A 177 0.94 0.61 -17.36
N ILE A 178 0.04 0.53 -16.37
CA ILE A 178 -0.04 -0.56 -15.38
C ILE A 178 -1.47 -1.13 -15.46
N PRO A 179 -1.81 -1.85 -16.56
CA PRO A 179 -3.18 -2.34 -16.77
C PRO A 179 -3.56 -3.43 -15.77
N GLN A 180 -2.59 -4.19 -15.26
CA GLN A 180 -2.77 -5.24 -14.26
C GLN A 180 -1.53 -5.32 -13.36
N VAL A 181 -1.75 -5.81 -12.15
CA VAL A 181 -0.69 -6.13 -11.17
C VAL A 181 -0.87 -7.55 -10.65
N ALA A 182 -0.07 -7.99 -9.68
CA ALA A 182 -0.10 -9.37 -9.19
C ALA A 182 0.09 -10.40 -10.32
N LEU A 183 0.99 -10.07 -11.27
CA LEU A 183 1.22 -10.83 -12.50
C LEU A 183 1.86 -12.20 -12.23
N ARG A 184 2.59 -12.33 -11.11
CA ARG A 184 3.34 -13.54 -10.75
C ARG A 184 2.83 -14.14 -9.46
N GLU A 185 2.74 -13.30 -8.42
CA GLU A 185 2.22 -13.67 -7.12
C GLU A 185 0.85 -13.04 -6.86
N ALA A 186 -0.02 -13.81 -6.20
CA ALA A 186 -1.36 -13.35 -5.88
C ALA A 186 -1.29 -12.32 -4.74
N THR A 187 -2.09 -11.26 -4.85
CA THR A 187 -2.21 -10.24 -3.81
C THR A 187 -3.46 -10.46 -2.97
N LYS A 188 -3.38 -10.21 -1.66
CA LYS A 188 -4.56 -10.25 -0.79
C LYS A 188 -5.45 -9.05 -1.09
N MET A 189 -6.72 -9.31 -1.39
CA MET A 189 -7.77 -8.33 -1.68
C MET A 189 -8.77 -8.18 -0.54
N HIS A 190 -8.93 -9.23 0.27
CA HIS A 190 -9.77 -9.19 1.46
C HIS A 190 -9.11 -9.86 2.66
N TRP A 191 -9.30 -9.28 3.86
CA TRP A 191 -8.94 -9.90 5.13
C TRP A 191 -10.09 -9.75 6.15
N ASP A 192 -10.74 -10.86 6.51
CA ASP A 192 -11.79 -10.92 7.52
C ASP A 192 -11.24 -11.46 8.86
N TRP A 193 -10.92 -10.57 9.80
CA TRP A 193 -10.49 -10.97 11.14
C TRP A 193 -11.62 -11.53 12.02
N SER A 194 -12.89 -11.27 11.68
CA SER A 194 -14.04 -11.75 12.47
C SER A 194 -14.18 -13.27 12.45
N ALA A 195 -13.59 -13.91 11.44
CA ALA A 195 -13.57 -15.36 11.30
C ALA A 195 -12.44 -16.03 12.09
N ALA A 196 -11.49 -15.27 12.65
CA ALA A 196 -10.32 -15.82 13.33
C ALA A 196 -10.71 -16.61 14.60
N GLY A 197 -9.87 -17.58 14.97
CA GLY A 197 -10.05 -18.43 16.15
C GLY A 197 -10.86 -19.71 15.92
N GLN A 198 -11.47 -19.88 14.75
CA GLN A 198 -12.27 -21.07 14.42
C GLN A 198 -11.39 -22.26 14.00
N ASP A 199 -11.75 -23.48 14.42
CA ASP A 199 -11.03 -24.71 14.06
C ASP A 199 -11.50 -25.26 12.71
N LEU A 200 -11.14 -24.57 11.62
CA LEU A 200 -11.52 -24.94 10.24
C LEU A 200 -10.40 -25.63 9.44
N GLY A 201 -9.17 -25.66 9.99
CA GLY A 201 -7.96 -26.06 9.29
C GLY A 201 -7.30 -24.90 8.54
N ASP A 202 -5.98 -24.82 8.59
CA ASP A 202 -5.21 -23.71 8.01
C ASP A 202 -4.95 -23.92 6.50
N ASP A 203 -5.26 -22.89 5.72
CA ASP A 203 -4.92 -22.71 4.31
C ASP A 203 -4.39 -21.26 4.13
N PRO A 204 -3.11 -21.08 3.78
CA PRO A 204 -2.49 -19.76 3.61
C PRO A 204 -3.23 -18.78 2.70
N TYR A 205 -4.04 -19.27 1.74
CA TYR A 205 -4.72 -18.42 0.75
C TYR A 205 -6.20 -18.16 1.07
N THR A 206 -6.82 -18.95 1.95
CA THR A 206 -8.26 -18.83 2.22
C THR A 206 -8.59 -18.62 3.69
N TYR A 207 -7.86 -19.23 4.61
CA TYR A 207 -8.13 -19.14 6.04
C TYR A 207 -6.94 -19.53 6.91
N LEU A 208 -6.61 -18.72 7.92
CA LEU A 208 -5.71 -19.13 9.00
C LEU A 208 -6.39 -18.89 10.33
N LYS A 209 -6.36 -19.87 11.26
CA LYS A 209 -6.95 -19.72 12.59
C LYS A 209 -6.48 -18.45 13.29
N LYS A 210 -5.21 -18.10 13.14
CA LYS A 210 -4.58 -16.91 13.75
C LYS A 210 -5.02 -15.57 13.13
N LYS A 211 -5.63 -15.58 11.94
CA LYS A 211 -5.80 -14.37 11.13
C LYS A 211 -7.21 -14.23 10.52
N GLY A 212 -8.00 -15.29 10.44
CA GLY A 212 -9.32 -15.28 9.80
C GLY A 212 -9.26 -15.60 8.32
N ARG A 213 -10.22 -15.08 7.53
CA ARG A 213 -10.39 -15.45 6.11
C ARG A 213 -9.72 -14.46 5.16
N PHE A 214 -9.27 -14.98 4.01
CA PHE A 214 -8.67 -14.18 2.96
C PHE A 214 -9.35 -14.38 1.61
N VAL A 215 -9.22 -13.36 0.76
CA VAL A 215 -9.40 -13.49 -0.68
C VAL A 215 -8.13 -12.99 -1.34
N TYR A 216 -7.58 -13.78 -2.25
CA TYR A 216 -6.41 -13.44 -3.05
C TYR A 216 -6.78 -13.39 -4.52
N GLU A 217 -6.09 -12.55 -5.27
CA GLU A 217 -6.30 -12.37 -6.70
C GLU A 217 -4.95 -12.31 -7.44
N LYS A 218 -4.91 -12.91 -8.63
CA LYS A 218 -3.80 -12.80 -9.59
C LYS A 218 -4.27 -11.98 -10.79
N GLU A 219 -3.33 -11.31 -11.46
CA GLU A 219 -3.63 -10.49 -12.63
C GLU A 219 -4.71 -9.44 -12.33
N LEU A 220 -4.61 -8.85 -11.13
CA LEU A 220 -5.56 -7.91 -10.57
C LEU A 220 -5.66 -6.68 -11.49
N THR A 221 -6.88 -6.41 -11.95
CA THR A 221 -7.21 -5.15 -12.62
C THR A 221 -7.38 -4.05 -11.57
N PRO A 222 -6.71 -2.88 -11.71
CA PRO A 222 -6.83 -1.79 -10.76
C PRO A 222 -8.25 -1.22 -10.65
N GLU A 223 -8.54 -0.64 -9.48
CA GLU A 223 -9.66 0.30 -9.32
C GLU A 223 -9.16 1.72 -9.57
N TYR A 224 -9.99 2.57 -10.18
CA TYR A 224 -9.58 3.89 -10.64
C TYR A 224 -10.27 5.00 -9.86
N ALA A 225 -9.51 5.95 -9.35
CA ALA A 225 -10.03 7.08 -8.59
C ALA A 225 -9.27 8.38 -8.91
N TRP A 226 -9.93 9.52 -8.71
CA TRP A 226 -9.24 10.81 -8.76
C TRP A 226 -8.24 10.93 -7.62
N PHE A 227 -7.04 11.39 -7.95
CA PHE A 227 -5.96 11.54 -7.01
C PHE A 227 -5.12 12.78 -7.36
N ASP A 228 -5.09 13.74 -6.44
CA ASP A 228 -4.26 14.95 -6.53
C ASP A 228 -2.85 14.72 -5.95
N GLY A 229 -2.66 13.57 -5.31
CA GLY A 229 -1.45 13.21 -4.63
C GLY A 229 -1.62 13.07 -3.12
N MET A 230 -2.55 13.75 -2.49
CA MET A 230 -2.76 13.65 -1.05
C MET A 230 -3.83 12.60 -0.73
N ALA A 231 -3.78 12.06 0.48
CA ALA A 231 -4.84 11.22 1.03
C ALA A 231 -5.15 11.71 2.44
N ASP A 232 -6.42 11.64 2.84
CA ASP A 232 -6.75 11.75 4.25
C ASP A 232 -6.42 10.44 4.94
N ARG A 233 -6.60 10.38 6.26
CA ARG A 233 -6.31 9.19 7.06
C ARG A 233 -7.24 9.08 8.25
N TYR A 234 -7.57 7.84 8.57
CA TYR A 234 -8.14 7.52 9.87
C TYR A 234 -7.12 7.75 10.97
N ILE A 235 -7.49 8.51 12.01
CA ILE A 235 -6.65 8.72 13.20
C ILE A 235 -7.13 7.77 14.31
N MET A 236 -6.17 7.16 15.01
CA MET A 236 -6.47 6.32 16.18
C MET A 236 -7.34 7.07 17.18
N GLY A 237 -8.49 6.48 17.53
CA GLY A 237 -9.48 7.06 18.43
C GLY A 237 -10.62 7.80 17.74
N ASP A 238 -10.54 8.05 16.43
CA ASP A 238 -11.64 8.65 15.68
C ASP A 238 -12.84 7.68 15.64
N PRO A 239 -14.07 8.18 15.83
CA PRO A 239 -15.26 7.34 15.74
C PRO A 239 -15.47 6.86 14.30
N ILE A 240 -16.01 5.66 14.16
CA ILE A 240 -16.41 5.05 12.89
C ILE A 240 -17.93 4.94 12.78
N ASP A 241 -18.42 4.99 11.54
CA ASP A 241 -19.75 4.50 11.19
C ASP A 241 -19.64 3.00 10.87
N THR A 242 -20.44 2.18 11.55
CA THR A 242 -20.45 0.72 11.35
C THR A 242 -21.45 0.28 10.28
N ALA A 243 -22.28 1.19 9.77
CA ALA A 243 -23.21 0.91 8.66
C ALA A 243 -22.51 0.92 7.30
N THR A 244 -21.37 1.60 7.19
CA THR A 244 -20.56 1.72 5.98
C THR A 244 -19.13 1.28 6.25
N ALA A 245 -18.37 0.98 5.19
CA ALA A 245 -16.95 0.65 5.36
C ALA A 245 -16.15 1.90 5.69
N THR A 246 -15.32 1.84 6.73
CA THR A 246 -14.41 2.94 7.08
C THR A 246 -13.23 2.95 6.11
N VAL A 247 -13.10 4.02 5.30
CA VAL A 247 -11.95 4.19 4.41
C VAL A 247 -10.78 4.74 5.20
N LEU A 248 -9.71 3.94 5.34
CA LEU A 248 -8.58 4.26 6.21
C LEU A 248 -7.66 5.35 5.64
N ASN A 249 -7.62 5.48 4.31
CA ASN A 249 -6.80 6.47 3.63
C ASN A 249 -7.42 6.92 2.29
N PRO A 250 -8.55 7.63 2.31
CA PRO A 250 -9.24 7.99 1.09
C PRO A 250 -8.35 8.92 0.23
N PRO A 251 -8.13 8.60 -1.06
CA PRO A 251 -7.40 9.48 -1.96
C PRO A 251 -8.18 10.78 -2.15
N ARG A 252 -7.49 11.91 -2.12
CA ARG A 252 -8.10 13.22 -2.38
C ARG A 252 -8.10 13.52 -3.86
N GLY A 253 -9.14 14.19 -4.32
CA GLY A 253 -9.25 14.65 -5.70
C GLY A 253 -10.68 14.49 -6.20
N SER A 254 -10.98 15.17 -7.30
CA SER A 254 -12.23 14.99 -8.03
C SER A 254 -12.08 15.48 -9.46
N ILE A 255 -13.09 15.24 -10.29
CA ILE A 255 -13.19 15.84 -11.63
C ILE A 255 -13.10 17.38 -11.62
N ARG A 256 -13.41 18.04 -10.51
CA ARG A 256 -13.34 19.51 -10.40
C ARG A 256 -11.94 20.00 -10.01
N ASP A 257 -11.09 19.12 -9.50
CA ASP A 257 -9.74 19.45 -9.09
C ASP A 257 -8.80 19.49 -10.31
N PRO A 258 -8.15 20.63 -10.60
CA PRO A 258 -7.22 20.74 -11.73
C PRO A 258 -5.91 19.98 -11.53
N GLU A 259 -5.50 19.70 -10.28
CA GLU A 259 -4.28 18.96 -9.96
C GLU A 259 -4.52 17.45 -9.91
N ALA A 260 -5.77 17.01 -9.78
CA ALA A 260 -6.10 15.60 -9.75
C ALA A 260 -6.06 14.96 -11.13
N THR A 261 -5.57 13.71 -11.16
CA THR A 261 -5.66 12.81 -12.31
C THR A 261 -6.29 11.49 -11.87
N ILE A 262 -6.82 10.71 -12.81
CA ILE A 262 -7.34 9.37 -12.54
C ILE A 262 -6.14 8.43 -12.39
N TRP A 263 -6.02 7.81 -11.23
CA TRP A 263 -4.92 6.90 -10.84
C TRP A 263 -5.40 5.47 -10.62
N PRO A 264 -4.54 4.46 -10.85
CA PRO A 264 -4.83 3.07 -10.53
C PRO A 264 -4.48 2.77 -9.06
N PHE A 265 -5.39 2.06 -8.39
CA PHE A 265 -5.23 1.63 -7.01
C PHE A 265 -5.53 0.14 -6.89
N LYS A 266 -4.78 -0.53 -6.00
CA LYS A 266 -5.29 -1.72 -5.31
C LYS A 266 -6.10 -1.24 -4.11
N VAL A 267 -7.36 -1.63 -4.01
CA VAL A 267 -8.19 -1.39 -2.82
C VAL A 267 -8.28 -2.68 -2.00
N HIS A 268 -7.63 -2.69 -0.85
CA HIS A 268 -7.74 -3.81 0.09
C HIS A 268 -8.94 -3.58 1.01
N ARG A 269 -9.81 -4.58 1.10
CA ARG A 269 -11.00 -4.56 1.95
C ARG A 269 -10.83 -5.49 3.14
N GLY A 270 -11.55 -5.27 4.23
CA GLY A 270 -11.48 -6.21 5.34
C GLY A 270 -12.47 -5.92 6.45
N LYS A 271 -12.48 -6.80 7.45
CA LYS A 271 -13.17 -6.59 8.71
C LYS A 271 -12.18 -6.68 9.84
N GLN A 272 -12.16 -5.67 10.71
CA GLN A 272 -11.24 -5.61 11.84
C GLN A 272 -11.96 -5.18 13.12
N ILE A 273 -11.33 -5.47 14.24
CA ILE A 273 -11.87 -5.26 15.58
C ILE A 273 -12.05 -3.76 15.89
N TYR A 274 -13.17 -3.42 16.52
CA TYR A 274 -13.49 -2.07 17.01
C TYR A 274 -14.20 -2.14 18.36
N ASP A 275 -14.14 -1.06 19.14
CA ASP A 275 -14.84 -0.96 20.43
C ASP A 275 -16.33 -0.70 20.21
N ALA A 276 -17.20 -1.58 20.72
CA ALA A 276 -18.64 -1.51 20.47
C ALA A 276 -19.34 -0.32 21.17
N VAL A 277 -18.69 0.30 22.16
CA VAL A 277 -19.22 1.43 22.94
C VAL A 277 -18.62 2.74 22.45
N TYR A 278 -17.29 2.84 22.41
CA TYR A 278 -16.60 4.05 21.98
C TYR A 278 -16.57 4.23 20.47
N ARG A 279 -16.84 3.16 19.71
CA ARG A 279 -16.96 3.14 18.25
C ARG A 279 -15.71 3.63 17.53
N TYR A 280 -14.51 3.27 17.98
CA TYR A 280 -13.29 3.42 17.19
C TYR A 280 -12.61 2.07 16.96
N LEU A 281 -11.79 2.00 15.92
CA LEU A 281 -11.00 0.81 15.61
C LEU A 281 -10.01 0.54 16.74
N LEU A 282 -9.95 -0.71 17.18
CA LEU A 282 -9.02 -1.15 18.23
C LEU A 282 -7.70 -1.58 17.62
N VAL A 283 -6.62 -1.38 18.37
CA VAL A 283 -5.32 -1.97 18.08
C VAL A 283 -5.16 -3.17 18.99
N PRO A 284 -5.34 -4.42 18.52
CA PRO A 284 -5.13 -5.60 19.33
C PRO A 284 -3.65 -5.98 19.40
N LYS A 285 -3.21 -6.52 20.54
CA LYS A 285 -1.97 -7.29 20.62
C LYS A 285 -2.16 -8.63 19.95
N THR A 286 -1.50 -8.83 18.81
CA THR A 286 -1.56 -10.06 18.01
C THR A 286 -0.34 -10.94 18.23
N TYR A 287 0.86 -10.34 18.36
CA TYR A 287 2.14 -11.03 18.44
C TYR A 287 2.73 -11.02 19.86
N GLY A 288 3.46 -12.09 20.20
CA GLY A 288 4.16 -12.29 21.46
C GLY A 288 3.25 -12.71 22.61
N GLU A 289 3.81 -12.77 23.82
CA GLU A 289 3.11 -13.25 25.02
C GLU A 289 1.76 -12.57 25.23
N GLY A 290 0.72 -13.38 25.44
CA GLY A 290 -0.66 -12.89 25.61
C GLY A 290 -1.34 -12.40 24.33
N GLY A 291 -0.64 -12.43 23.19
CA GLY A 291 -1.15 -12.01 21.90
C GLY A 291 -2.18 -12.97 21.32
N TYR A 292 -3.05 -12.42 20.47
CA TYR A 292 -4.14 -13.17 19.84
C TYR A 292 -3.68 -14.43 19.07
N TRP A 293 -2.49 -14.41 18.46
CA TRP A 293 -1.98 -15.53 17.66
C TRP A 293 -1.63 -16.79 18.47
N GLU A 294 -1.57 -16.68 19.79
CA GLU A 294 -1.29 -17.78 20.72
C GLU A 294 -2.53 -18.10 21.56
N GLU A 295 -3.17 -17.07 22.10
CA GLU A 295 -4.25 -17.21 23.07
C GLU A 295 -5.64 -17.32 22.44
N PHE A 296 -5.80 -16.81 21.22
CA PHE A 296 -7.09 -16.71 20.51
C PHE A 296 -8.20 -15.98 21.32
N ASP A 297 -7.81 -15.08 22.22
CA ASP A 297 -8.70 -14.26 23.03
C ASP A 297 -8.67 -12.79 22.58
N TRP A 298 -9.75 -12.36 21.93
CA TRP A 298 -9.90 -10.98 21.44
C TRP A 298 -10.04 -9.95 22.57
N ASP A 299 -10.65 -10.30 23.71
CA ASP A 299 -10.81 -9.38 24.83
C ASP A 299 -9.45 -9.11 25.48
N LYS A 300 -8.66 -10.16 25.73
CA LYS A 300 -7.28 -10.05 26.21
C LYS A 300 -6.41 -9.24 25.24
N ALA A 301 -6.47 -9.55 23.94
CA ALA A 301 -5.70 -8.86 22.91
C ALA A 301 -6.07 -7.36 22.82
N ALA A 302 -7.36 -7.02 22.92
CA ALA A 302 -7.83 -5.64 22.92
C ALA A 302 -7.36 -4.88 24.16
N ARG A 303 -7.42 -5.48 25.37
CA ARG A 303 -6.93 -4.86 26.61
C ARG A 303 -5.44 -4.51 26.52
N LEU A 304 -4.61 -5.49 26.17
CA LEU A 304 -3.16 -5.30 26.07
C LEU A 304 -2.79 -4.24 25.02
N GLY A 305 -3.51 -4.22 23.90
CA GLY A 305 -3.30 -3.21 22.88
C GLY A 305 -3.79 -1.81 23.28
N SER A 306 -4.88 -1.71 24.02
CA SER A 306 -5.36 -0.47 24.61
C SER A 306 -4.40 0.13 25.63
N GLU A 307 -3.78 -0.71 26.47
CA GLU A 307 -2.70 -0.28 27.38
C GLU A 307 -1.51 0.32 26.62
N ALA A 308 -1.11 -0.32 25.51
CA ALA A 308 0.00 0.12 24.68
C ALA A 308 -0.29 1.41 23.88
N THR A 309 -1.55 1.66 23.53
CA THR A 309 -1.98 2.83 22.74
C THR A 309 -2.51 3.98 23.59
N ASN A 310 -2.76 3.74 24.88
CA ASN A 310 -3.43 4.66 25.80
C ASN A 310 -4.86 5.05 25.32
N LEU A 311 -5.51 4.18 24.54
CA LEU A 311 -6.92 4.29 24.18
C LEU A 311 -7.74 3.40 25.11
N ALA A 312 -8.89 3.91 25.58
CA ALA A 312 -9.77 3.12 26.44
C ALA A 312 -10.27 1.85 25.74
N TYR A 313 -10.66 0.86 26.51
CA TYR A 313 -11.40 -0.29 25.99
C TYR A 313 -12.56 -0.60 26.93
N SER A 314 -13.76 -0.64 26.38
CA SER A 314 -15.00 -0.79 27.13
C SER A 314 -15.24 -2.20 27.65
N GLY A 315 -14.41 -3.17 27.25
CA GLY A 315 -14.66 -4.59 27.48
C GLY A 315 -15.66 -5.19 26.49
N ARG A 316 -16.06 -4.44 25.45
CA ARG A 316 -16.96 -4.93 24.40
C ARG A 316 -16.39 -4.58 23.04
N TYR A 317 -16.21 -5.59 22.20
CA TYR A 317 -15.74 -5.44 20.84
C TYR A 317 -16.74 -6.02 19.83
N ALA A 318 -16.62 -5.57 18.59
CA ALA A 318 -17.22 -6.19 17.42
C ALA A 318 -16.29 -5.98 16.21
N PHE A 319 -16.74 -6.31 15.01
CA PHE A 319 -15.96 -6.17 13.78
C PHE A 319 -16.66 -5.25 12.79
N ALA A 320 -15.91 -4.33 12.19
CA ALA A 320 -16.42 -3.36 11.22
C ALA A 320 -15.66 -3.47 9.90
N ALA A 321 -16.34 -3.17 8.80
CA ALA A 321 -15.76 -3.17 7.47
C ALA A 321 -14.82 -1.97 7.28
N THR A 322 -13.73 -2.19 6.55
CA THR A 322 -12.72 -1.17 6.24
C THR A 322 -12.22 -1.31 4.82
N GLU A 323 -11.77 -0.20 4.24
CA GLU A 323 -11.12 -0.16 2.93
C GLU A 323 -9.81 0.63 3.02
N MET A 324 -8.81 0.24 2.23
CA MET A 324 -7.52 0.90 2.19
C MET A 324 -6.97 0.94 0.76
N TYR A 325 -6.61 2.13 0.30
CA TYR A 325 -6.13 2.40 -1.06
C TYR A 325 -4.61 2.31 -1.12
N TRP A 326 -4.09 1.57 -2.10
CA TRP A 326 -2.67 1.44 -2.39
C TRP A 326 -2.41 1.86 -3.85
N PRO A 327 -1.75 3.00 -4.10
CA PRO A 327 -1.48 3.45 -5.45
C PRO A 327 -0.52 2.48 -6.13
N LEU A 328 -0.79 2.16 -7.39
CA LEU A 328 0.01 1.24 -8.18
C LEU A 328 1.01 2.06 -9.01
N THR A 329 2.29 1.74 -8.86
CA THR A 329 3.41 2.55 -9.37
C THR A 329 4.51 1.74 -10.03
N HIS A 330 4.52 0.43 -9.85
CA HIS A 330 5.44 -0.52 -10.47
C HIS A 330 4.68 -1.50 -11.37
N MET A 331 5.39 -2.44 -11.96
CA MET A 331 4.88 -3.37 -12.97
C MET A 331 4.41 -2.64 -14.24
N VAL A 332 5.15 -1.61 -14.63
CA VAL A 332 4.89 -0.91 -15.90
C VAL A 332 5.11 -1.91 -17.04
N GLU A 333 4.06 -2.20 -17.80
CA GLU A 333 4.11 -3.17 -18.88
C GLU A 333 4.64 -2.54 -20.20
N PRO A 334 5.11 -3.35 -21.17
CA PRO A 334 5.49 -2.86 -22.48
C PRO A 334 4.37 -2.06 -23.15
N LYS A 335 4.73 -1.02 -23.92
CA LYS A 335 3.78 -0.11 -24.59
C LYS A 335 2.75 -0.82 -25.49
N GLU A 336 3.05 -2.04 -25.95
CA GLU A 336 2.13 -2.85 -26.74
C GLU A 336 0.92 -3.32 -25.92
N LYS A 337 1.07 -3.43 -24.60
CA LYS A 337 0.05 -3.83 -23.64
C LYS A 337 -0.60 -2.67 -22.87
N SER A 338 -0.16 -1.42 -23.10
CA SER A 338 -0.83 -0.27 -22.49
C SER A 338 -2.30 -0.24 -22.87
N LEU A 339 -3.14 0.26 -21.97
CA LEU A 339 -4.56 0.46 -22.25
C LEU A 339 -4.75 1.25 -23.56
N ARG A 340 -5.75 0.83 -24.33
CA ARG A 340 -6.21 1.39 -25.60
C ARG A 340 -7.53 2.09 -25.40
N CYS A 341 -7.96 2.83 -26.41
CA CYS A 341 -9.18 3.63 -26.36
C CYS A 341 -10.39 2.80 -25.91
N LEU A 342 -10.56 1.59 -26.45
CA LEU A 342 -11.71 0.73 -26.16
C LEU A 342 -11.65 0.04 -24.79
N ASP A 343 -10.49 0.04 -24.12
CA ASP A 343 -10.39 -0.48 -22.76
C ASP A 343 -11.12 0.46 -21.78
N CYS A 344 -11.29 1.75 -22.11
CA CYS A 344 -12.05 2.71 -21.31
C CYS A 344 -13.35 3.15 -21.98
N HIS A 345 -13.34 3.37 -23.31
CA HIS A 345 -14.44 3.92 -24.09
C HIS A 345 -15.26 2.82 -24.79
N SER A 346 -15.77 1.90 -23.99
CA SER A 346 -16.67 0.83 -24.44
C SER A 346 -17.78 0.62 -23.42
N GLU A 347 -18.77 -0.21 -23.76
CA GLU A 347 -19.90 -0.52 -22.88
C GLU A 347 -19.44 -1.20 -21.58
N ASP A 348 -18.44 -2.07 -21.68
CA ASP A 348 -17.78 -2.77 -20.57
C ASP A 348 -16.41 -2.15 -20.24
N GLY A 349 -16.26 -0.84 -20.42
CA GLY A 349 -15.00 -0.13 -20.18
C GLY A 349 -14.56 -0.14 -18.72
N LEU A 350 -13.26 -0.07 -18.49
CA LEU A 350 -12.61 -0.13 -17.17
C LEU A 350 -12.99 1.01 -16.23
N LEU A 351 -13.41 2.16 -16.77
CA LEU A 351 -13.67 3.37 -15.99
C LEU A 351 -15.16 3.51 -15.70
N ASP A 352 -15.53 3.43 -14.43
CA ASP A 352 -16.86 3.82 -13.97
C ASP A 352 -16.99 5.36 -14.04
N TRP A 353 -17.45 5.84 -15.19
CA TRP A 353 -17.62 7.25 -15.48
C TRP A 353 -18.50 7.97 -14.45
N ALA A 354 -19.55 7.32 -13.96
CA ALA A 354 -20.48 7.92 -13.00
C ALA A 354 -19.80 8.13 -11.64
N SER A 355 -19.07 7.12 -11.15
CA SER A 355 -18.28 7.24 -9.91
C SER A 355 -17.19 8.31 -10.01
N LEU A 356 -16.61 8.50 -11.20
CA LEU A 356 -15.61 9.52 -11.49
C LEU A 356 -16.22 10.92 -11.72
N GLY A 357 -17.55 11.06 -11.64
CA GLY A 357 -18.26 12.33 -11.74
C GLY A 357 -18.54 12.81 -13.17
N TYR A 358 -18.36 11.94 -14.18
CA TYR A 358 -18.80 12.20 -15.55
C TYR A 358 -20.27 11.79 -15.73
N PRO A 359 -21.04 12.50 -16.58
CA PRO A 359 -22.42 12.11 -16.91
C PRO A 359 -22.51 10.85 -17.79
N GLY A 360 -21.38 10.40 -18.34
CA GLY A 360 -21.23 9.23 -19.19
C GLY A 360 -19.86 9.26 -19.87
N ASP A 361 -19.65 8.39 -20.86
CA ASP A 361 -18.38 8.32 -21.60
C ASP A 361 -17.97 9.70 -22.17
N PRO A 362 -16.80 10.25 -21.77
CA PRO A 362 -16.31 11.55 -22.22
C PRO A 362 -16.16 11.69 -23.75
N VAL A 363 -16.02 10.60 -24.50
CA VAL A 363 -16.02 10.64 -25.98
C VAL A 363 -17.37 11.16 -26.52
N ARG A 364 -18.46 10.88 -25.80
CA ARG A 364 -19.82 11.34 -26.17
C ARG A 364 -20.22 12.62 -25.44
N TRP A 365 -19.82 12.75 -24.17
CA TRP A 365 -20.31 13.81 -23.27
C TRP A 365 -19.33 14.97 -23.09
N GLY A 366 -18.11 14.87 -23.61
CA GLY A 366 -17.03 15.84 -23.42
C GLY A 366 -16.19 15.57 -22.18
N GLY A 367 -14.92 15.97 -22.25
CA GLY A 367 -13.95 15.81 -21.16
C GLY A 367 -14.17 16.78 -19.99
N ARG A 368 -13.31 16.65 -18.98
CA ARG A 368 -13.33 17.44 -17.73
C ARG A 368 -13.47 18.95 -17.94
N GLU A 369 -12.79 19.52 -18.94
CA GLU A 369 -12.85 20.96 -19.22
C GLU A 369 -14.22 21.43 -19.70
N ALA A 370 -14.88 20.65 -20.56
CA ALA A 370 -16.22 20.97 -21.06
C ALA A 370 -17.25 21.05 -19.92
N LEU A 371 -17.12 20.16 -18.94
CA LEU A 371 -17.98 20.13 -17.74
C LEU A 371 -17.74 21.35 -16.83
N ARG A 372 -16.50 21.84 -16.73
CA ARG A 372 -16.19 23.08 -15.97
C ARG A 372 -16.83 24.29 -16.62
N VAL A 373 -16.74 24.41 -17.95
CA VAL A 373 -17.33 25.53 -18.70
C VAL A 373 -18.86 25.51 -18.62
N ALA A 374 -19.48 24.33 -18.70
CA ALA A 374 -20.93 24.18 -18.55
C ALA A 374 -21.40 24.59 -17.15
N SER A 375 -20.67 24.22 -16.09
CA SER A 375 -20.98 24.62 -14.71
C SER A 375 -20.83 26.13 -14.47
N ALA A 376 -19.84 26.77 -15.10
CA ALA A 376 -19.62 28.22 -14.97
C ALA A 376 -20.75 29.02 -15.63
N ARG A 377 -21.24 28.58 -16.80
CA ARG A 377 -22.35 29.24 -17.51
C ARG A 377 -23.72 29.06 -16.83
N GLY A 378 -23.91 27.99 -16.07
CA GLY A 378 -25.13 27.78 -15.28
C GLY A 378 -25.21 28.61 -13.98
N GLY A 379 -24.10 29.24 -13.58
CA GLY A 379 -24.03 30.09 -12.38
C GLY A 379 -24.35 31.57 -12.60
N GLU A 380 -24.44 32.03 -13.86
CA GLU A 380 -24.75 33.43 -14.22
C GLU A 380 -26.25 33.71 -14.39
N THR A 381 -27.12 32.73 -14.12
CA THR A 381 -28.57 32.94 -14.05
C THR A 381 -29.11 32.49 -12.70
N ARG A 382 -28.94 33.33 -11.68
CA ARG A 382 -29.84 33.42 -10.52
C ARG A 382 -29.88 34.83 -9.96
#